data_AF-A0A3M1BIX0-F1
#
_entry.id   AF-A0A3M1BIX0-F1
#
_cell.length_a   1.000
_cell.length_b   1.000
_cell.length_c   1.000
_cell.angle_alpha   90.00
_cell.angle_beta   90.00
_cell.angle_gamma   90.00
#
_symmetry.space_group_name_H-M   'P 1'
#
loop_
_entity.id
_entity.type
_entity.pdbx_description
1 polymer ?
#
loop_
_entity_poly.entity_id
_entity_poly.type
_entity_poly.pdbx_seq_one_letter_code
_entity_poly.pdbx_strand_id
1 'polypeptide(L)'
;MKRLTYLMGLAMLFSCTSQKAEKPAPVQDWCPQGLQVGAYAKIEGIVDYEDINWCKMVIKGPQATTEVYYTQDGTRQRVVQYADNVRRSEVEIRRTKAIMRIYDKDGNLVEELQSREHF
;
A
#
# COMPACT_ATOMS: atom_id res chain seq x y z
N MET A 1 -15.85 60.63 44.32
CA MET A 1 -14.85 59.55 44.13
C MET A 1 -15.53 58.33 43.52
N LYS A 2 -14.81 57.54 42.71
CA LYS A 2 -15.21 56.37 41.86
C LYS A 2 -15.50 56.76 40.40
N ARG A 3 -14.44 57.02 39.62
CA ARG A 3 -13.63 56.09 38.79
C ARG A 3 -14.33 55.72 37.47
N LEU A 4 -13.93 56.48 36.45
CA LEU A 4 -13.87 56.18 35.02
C LEU A 4 -13.48 54.71 34.76
N THR A 5 -14.16 54.02 33.84
CA THR A 5 -13.52 53.01 32.99
C THR A 5 -14.30 52.89 31.66
N TYR A 6 -13.83 53.65 30.66
CA TYR A 6 -14.00 53.34 29.25
C TYR A 6 -13.22 52.05 28.96
N LEU A 7 -13.85 51.02 28.42
CA LEU A 7 -13.18 49.84 27.86
C LEU A 7 -13.65 49.63 26.43
N MET A 8 -13.02 50.42 25.57
CA MET A 8 -12.48 50.08 24.26
C MET A 8 -12.66 48.60 23.88
N GLY A 9 -13.72 48.27 23.15
CA GLY A 9 -13.87 46.98 22.48
C GLY A 9 -13.01 46.95 21.23
N LEU A 10 -11.73 46.57 21.40
CA LEU A 10 -10.78 46.42 20.31
C LEU A 10 -10.48 44.93 20.08
N ALA A 11 -10.70 44.52 18.83
CA ALA A 11 -10.04 43.43 18.12
C ALA A 11 -10.15 42.01 18.69
N MET A 12 -11.09 41.24 18.14
CA MET A 12 -10.78 39.87 17.71
C MET A 12 -11.43 39.62 16.35
N LEU A 13 -10.79 40.11 15.29
CA LEU A 13 -10.95 39.56 13.95
C LEU A 13 -10.24 38.20 13.95
N PHE A 14 -10.92 37.15 14.39
CA PHE A 14 -10.54 35.78 14.06
C PHE A 14 -10.79 35.59 12.55
N SER A 15 -9.81 35.99 11.75
CA SER A 15 -9.68 35.49 10.38
C SER A 15 -9.44 34.00 10.48
N CYS A 16 -10.52 33.22 10.42
CA CYS A 16 -10.47 31.82 10.09
C CYS A 16 -10.01 31.76 8.63
N THR A 17 -8.69 31.87 8.41
CA THR A 17 -8.10 31.40 7.17
C THR A 17 -8.36 29.91 7.17
N SER A 18 -9.47 29.54 6.54
CA SER A 18 -9.73 28.18 6.11
C SER A 18 -8.51 27.79 5.29
N GLN A 19 -7.54 27.14 5.94
CA GLN A 19 -6.58 26.31 5.24
C GLN A 19 -7.46 25.34 4.49
N LYS A 20 -7.66 25.61 3.20
CA LYS A 20 -8.15 24.60 2.27
C LYS A 20 -7.22 23.44 2.54
N ALA A 21 -7.75 22.40 3.18
CA ALA A 21 -7.08 21.13 3.27
C ALA A 21 -6.65 20.84 1.84
N GLU A 22 -5.34 20.89 1.63
CA GLU A 22 -4.74 20.58 0.35
C GLU A 22 -5.25 19.17 0.05
N LYS A 23 -6.11 19.07 -0.96
CA LYS A 23 -6.67 17.78 -1.36
C LYS A 23 -5.45 16.87 -1.57
N PRO A 24 -5.37 15.70 -0.91
CA PRO A 24 -4.27 14.79 -1.17
C PRO A 24 -4.15 14.60 -2.67
N ALA A 25 -2.90 14.58 -3.17
CA ALA A 25 -2.61 14.38 -4.58
C ALA A 25 -3.50 13.27 -5.16
N PRO A 26 -4.02 13.43 -6.39
CA PRO A 26 -4.95 12.45 -6.96
C PRO A 26 -4.36 11.04 -6.82
N VAL A 27 -5.17 10.12 -6.30
CA VAL A 27 -4.85 8.74 -5.87
C VAL A 27 -4.35 7.84 -7.02
N GLN A 28 -4.04 8.40 -8.19
CA GLN A 28 -3.79 7.69 -9.44
C GLN A 28 -2.33 7.66 -9.93
N ASP A 29 -1.40 8.39 -9.30
CA ASP A 29 0.01 8.43 -9.78
C ASP A 29 0.91 7.33 -9.20
N TRP A 30 0.58 6.77 -8.04
CA TRP A 30 1.47 5.82 -7.35
C TRP A 30 1.42 4.39 -7.92
N CYS A 31 0.38 4.08 -8.71
CA CYS A 31 0.20 2.80 -9.36
C CYS A 31 -0.29 2.97 -10.81
N PRO A 32 0.62 3.01 -11.79
CA PRO A 32 0.26 3.29 -13.17
C PRO A 32 -0.46 2.08 -13.79
N GLN A 33 -1.74 2.24 -14.09
CA GLN A 33 -2.55 1.17 -14.65
C GLN A 33 -2.09 0.80 -16.07
N GLY A 34 -1.85 -0.49 -16.30
CA GLY A 34 -1.51 -1.03 -17.61
C GLY A 34 -0.08 -0.75 -18.08
N LEU A 35 0.77 -0.14 -17.25
CA LEU A 35 2.15 0.18 -17.64
C LEU A 35 2.94 -1.10 -17.90
N GLN A 36 3.51 -1.19 -19.11
CA GLN A 36 4.38 -2.29 -19.50
C GLN A 36 5.83 -1.94 -19.14
N VAL A 37 6.50 -2.81 -18.39
CA VAL A 37 7.91 -2.68 -17.99
C VAL A 37 8.71 -3.78 -18.68
N GLY A 38 9.33 -3.44 -19.81
CA GLY A 38 10.01 -4.42 -20.66
C GLY A 38 9.04 -5.43 -21.30
N ALA A 39 9.56 -6.57 -21.78
CA ALA A 39 8.76 -7.55 -22.51
C ALA A 39 7.89 -8.47 -21.63
N TYR A 40 8.21 -8.56 -20.33
CA TYR A 40 7.71 -9.63 -19.47
C TYR A 40 6.98 -9.14 -18.20
N ALA A 41 7.09 -7.85 -17.84
CA ALA A 41 6.45 -7.31 -16.65
C ALA A 41 5.39 -6.26 -17.02
N LYS A 42 4.25 -6.30 -16.33
CA LYS A 42 3.14 -5.37 -16.52
C LYS A 42 2.55 -4.98 -15.17
N ILE A 43 2.29 -3.70 -14.97
CA ILE A 43 1.50 -3.22 -13.83
C ILE A 43 0.03 -3.31 -14.22
N GLU A 44 -0.75 -4.13 -13.52
CA GLU A 44 -2.19 -4.29 -13.76
C GLU A 44 -2.99 -3.11 -13.21
N GLY A 45 -2.45 -2.43 -12.19
CA GLY A 45 -3.09 -1.28 -11.54
C GLY A 45 -3.46 -1.60 -10.10
N ILE A 46 -4.37 -0.79 -9.56
CA ILE A 46 -4.87 -0.97 -8.20
C ILE A 46 -5.85 -2.15 -8.15
N VAL A 47 -5.64 -3.05 -7.21
CA VAL A 47 -6.56 -4.14 -6.87
C VAL A 47 -6.93 -4.07 -5.40
N ASP A 48 -8.21 -4.26 -5.11
CA ASP A 48 -8.72 -4.23 -3.73
C ASP A 48 -8.75 -5.65 -3.17
N TYR A 49 -8.05 -5.85 -2.05
CA TYR A 49 -7.98 -7.13 -1.36
C TYR A 49 -7.78 -6.91 0.15
N GLU A 50 -8.62 -7.55 0.98
CA GLU A 50 -8.62 -7.37 2.45
C GLU A 50 -8.75 -5.89 2.88
N ASP A 51 -9.62 -5.12 2.21
CA ASP A 51 -9.87 -3.69 2.45
C ASP A 51 -8.60 -2.81 2.29
N ILE A 52 -7.65 -3.28 1.49
CA ILE A 52 -6.40 -2.59 1.19
C ILE A 52 -6.26 -2.43 -0.33
N ASN A 53 -5.88 -1.22 -0.74
CA ASN A 53 -5.55 -0.91 -2.12
C ASN A 53 -4.10 -1.34 -2.39
N TRP A 54 -3.92 -2.36 -3.22
CA TRP A 54 -2.61 -2.84 -3.64
C TRP A 54 -2.31 -2.42 -5.05
N CYS A 55 -1.09 -1.96 -5.32
CA CYS A 55 -0.61 -1.91 -6.70
C CYS A 55 -0.11 -3.30 -7.09
N LYS A 56 -0.68 -3.87 -8.15
CA LYS A 56 -0.32 -5.20 -8.64
C LYS A 56 0.57 -5.10 -9.88
N MET A 57 1.73 -5.74 -9.82
CA MET A 57 2.61 -6.02 -10.94
C MET A 57 2.65 -7.52 -11.22
N VAL A 58 2.60 -7.90 -12.49
CA VAL A 58 2.70 -9.29 -12.94
C VAL A 58 3.92 -9.44 -13.83
N ILE A 59 4.78 -10.38 -13.49
CA ILE A 59 5.97 -10.76 -14.24
C ILE A 59 5.73 -12.16 -14.80
N LYS A 60 5.65 -12.28 -16.13
CA LYS A 60 5.42 -13.55 -16.83
C LYS A 60 6.74 -14.10 -17.38
N GLY A 61 7.16 -15.25 -16.87
CA GLY A 61 8.21 -16.08 -17.43
C GLY A 61 7.66 -17.26 -18.24
N PRO A 62 8.52 -18.05 -18.90
CA PRO A 62 8.09 -19.19 -19.73
C PRO A 62 7.38 -20.30 -18.95
N GLN A 63 7.76 -20.52 -17.68
CA GLN A 63 7.27 -21.61 -16.83
C GLN A 63 6.69 -21.13 -15.50
N ALA A 64 6.83 -19.84 -15.21
CA ALA A 64 6.45 -19.27 -13.93
C ALA A 64 5.87 -17.86 -14.10
N THR A 65 4.93 -17.51 -13.23
CA THR A 65 4.41 -16.15 -13.11
C THR A 65 4.67 -15.66 -11.70
N THR A 66 5.19 -14.44 -11.56
CA THR A 66 5.36 -13.77 -10.27
C THR A 66 4.42 -12.59 -10.21
N GLU A 67 3.58 -12.54 -9.19
CA GLU A 67 2.76 -11.38 -8.85
C GLU A 67 3.43 -10.64 -7.69
N VAL A 68 3.61 -9.33 -7.84
CA VAL A 68 4.17 -8.44 -6.82
C VAL A 68 3.11 -7.42 -6.47
N TYR A 69 2.86 -7.27 -5.17
CA TYR A 69 1.90 -6.35 -4.60
C TYR A 69 2.62 -5.43 -3.63
N TYR A 70 2.28 -4.15 -3.66
CA TYR A 70 2.78 -3.18 -2.69
C TYR A 70 1.72 -2.10 -2.40
N THR A 71 1.70 -1.62 -1.17
CA THR A 71 0.84 -0.50 -0.76
C THR A 71 1.50 0.84 -1.03
N GLN A 72 0.69 1.89 -1.19
CA GLN A 72 1.17 3.25 -1.44
C GLN A 72 2.13 3.75 -0.34
N ASP A 73 1.87 3.39 0.92
CA ASP A 73 2.68 3.77 2.07
C ASP A 73 3.94 2.90 2.25
N GLY A 74 4.13 1.89 1.41
CA GLY A 74 5.25 0.94 1.48
C GLY A 74 5.24 0.02 2.71
N THR A 75 4.20 0.06 3.54
CA THR A 75 4.16 -0.72 4.80
C THR A 75 3.84 -2.19 4.58
N ARG A 76 3.35 -2.54 3.39
CA ARG A 76 3.06 -3.92 3.02
C ARG A 76 3.54 -4.23 1.62
N GLN A 77 4.12 -5.42 1.49
CA GLN A 77 4.52 -6.00 0.20
C GLN A 77 4.13 -7.47 0.21
N ARG A 78 3.68 -7.98 -0.94
CA ARG A 78 3.43 -9.41 -1.13
C ARG A 78 4.00 -9.86 -2.46
N VAL A 79 4.71 -10.97 -2.47
CA VAL A 79 5.25 -11.58 -3.69
C VAL A 79 4.70 -12.99 -3.76
N VAL A 80 3.97 -13.31 -4.82
CA VAL A 80 3.37 -14.63 -5.04
C VAL A 80 3.97 -15.23 -6.30
N GLN A 81 4.54 -16.43 -6.21
CA GLN A 81 5.05 -17.14 -7.36
C GLN A 81 4.13 -18.31 -7.71
N TYR A 82 3.88 -18.46 -9.00
CA TYR A 82 3.11 -19.53 -9.59
C TYR A 82 3.99 -20.29 -10.58
N ALA A 83 3.89 -21.61 -10.60
CA ALA A 83 4.43 -22.46 -11.64
C ALA A 83 3.30 -23.36 -12.14
N ASP A 84 3.11 -23.44 -13.45
CA ASP A 84 1.99 -24.16 -14.09
C ASP A 84 0.62 -23.73 -13.57
N ASN A 85 0.44 -22.42 -13.30
CA ASN A 85 -0.75 -21.82 -12.68
C ASN A 85 -1.06 -22.28 -11.24
N VAL A 86 -0.16 -23.04 -10.62
CA VAL A 86 -0.26 -23.44 -9.21
C VAL A 86 0.63 -22.53 -8.37
N ARG A 87 0.08 -21.98 -7.28
CA ARG A 87 0.84 -21.17 -6.31
C ARG A 87 1.93 -22.05 -5.68
N ARG A 88 3.18 -21.56 -5.66
CA ARG A 88 4.36 -22.30 -5.15
C ARG A 88 4.99 -21.65 -3.95
N SER A 89 5.04 -20.33 -3.94
CA SER A 89 5.55 -19.58 -2.82
C SER A 89 4.80 -18.26 -2.68
N GLU A 90 4.74 -17.77 -1.46
CA GLU A 90 4.20 -16.46 -1.15
C GLU A 90 5.04 -15.86 -0.03
N VAL A 91 5.55 -14.66 -0.24
CA VAL A 91 6.23 -13.87 0.78
C VAL A 91 5.40 -12.62 1.03
N GLU A 92 5.04 -12.39 2.28
CA GLU A 92 4.30 -11.23 2.72
C GLU A 92 5.12 -10.48 3.76
N ILE A 93 5.54 -9.26 3.42
CA ILE A 93 6.20 -8.33 4.33
C ILE A 93 5.15 -7.34 4.81
N ARG A 94 5.00 -7.23 6.12
CA ARG A 94 4.18 -6.24 6.81
C ARG A 94 5.08 -5.38 7.68
N ARG A 95 4.52 -4.30 8.22
CA ARG A 95 5.23 -3.34 9.08
C ARG A 95 6.13 -3.97 10.14
N THR A 96 5.66 -5.01 10.84
CA THR A 96 6.35 -5.60 11.99
C THR A 96 6.69 -7.08 11.82
N LYS A 97 6.43 -7.67 10.65
CA LYS A 97 6.69 -9.10 10.43
C LYS A 97 6.81 -9.45 8.95
N ALA A 98 7.59 -10.48 8.67
CA ALA A 98 7.59 -11.16 7.38
C ALA A 98 7.01 -12.57 7.54
N ILE A 99 6.22 -13.01 6.57
CA ILE A 99 5.67 -14.36 6.50
C ILE A 99 6.04 -14.95 5.15
N MET A 100 6.56 -16.16 5.12
CA MET A 100 6.79 -16.93 3.91
C MET A 100 5.98 -18.21 3.95
N ARG A 101 5.26 -18.51 2.87
CA ARG A 101 4.47 -19.72 2.69
C ARG A 101 5.01 -20.50 1.50
N ILE A 102 5.13 -21.81 1.65
CA ILE A 102 5.57 -22.74 0.61
C ILE A 102 4.44 -23.72 0.36
N TYR A 103 4.15 -23.95 -0.92
CA TYR A 103 3.04 -24.78 -1.36
C TYR A 103 3.56 -25.96 -2.20
N ASP A 104 2.86 -27.10 -2.15
CA ASP A 104 3.19 -28.28 -2.95
C ASP A 104 2.75 -28.12 -4.42
N LYS A 105 2.78 -29.22 -5.18
CA LYS A 105 2.37 -29.27 -6.59
C LYS A 105 0.89 -29.19 -6.85
N ASP A 106 0.08 -29.43 -5.82
CA ASP A 106 -1.36 -29.38 -5.88
C ASP A 106 -1.89 -28.06 -5.29
N GLY A 107 -0.98 -27.21 -4.79
CA GLY A 107 -1.28 -25.90 -4.23
C GLY A 107 -1.60 -25.92 -2.73
N ASN A 108 -1.35 -27.04 -2.03
CA ASN A 108 -1.56 -27.14 -0.59
C ASN A 108 -0.40 -26.50 0.16
N LEU A 109 -0.70 -25.80 1.26
CA LEU A 109 0.32 -25.23 2.13
C LEU A 109 1.13 -26.35 2.79
N VAL A 110 2.46 -26.33 2.59
CA VAL A 110 3.40 -27.29 3.18
C VAL A 110 4.11 -26.68 4.38
N GLU A 111 4.48 -25.40 4.28
CA GLU A 111 5.26 -24.73 5.31
C GLU A 111 4.89 -23.25 5.40
N GLU A 112 4.84 -22.73 6.63
CA GLU A 112 4.77 -21.30 6.91
C GLU A 112 5.91 -20.91 7.86
N LEU A 113 6.72 -19.95 7.44
CA LEU A 113 7.81 -19.35 8.22
C LEU A 113 7.43 -17.91 8.57
N GLN A 114 7.64 -17.53 9.82
CA GLN A 114 7.43 -16.15 10.28
C GLN A 114 8.74 -15.57 10.80
N SER A 115 8.97 -14.28 10.58
CA SER A 115 10.13 -13.58 11.14
C SER A 115 10.12 -13.67 12.66
N ARG A 116 11.26 -13.99 13.26
CA ARG A 116 11.40 -14.12 14.72
C ARG A 116 11.40 -12.77 15.42
N GLU A 117 11.88 -11.74 14.73
CA GLU A 117 11.96 -10.39 15.25
C GLU A 117 10.86 -9.52 14.63
N HIS A 118 10.41 -8.57 15.43
CA HIS A 118 9.56 -7.48 14.98
C HIS A 118 10.44 -6.31 14.57
N PHE A 119 10.16 -5.76 13.38
CA PHE A 119 10.82 -4.57 12.84
C PHE A 119 10.02 -3.30 13.16
#